data_AF-A0A6B8N3U1-F1
#
_entry.id   AF-A0A6B8N3U1-F1
#
_cell.length_a   1.000
_cell.length_b   1.000
_cell.length_c   1.000
_cell.angle_alpha   90.00
_cell.angle_beta   90.00
_cell.angle_gamma   90.00
#
_symmetry.space_group_name_H-M   'P 1'
#
loop_
_entity.id
_entity.type
_entity.pdbx_description
1 polymer ?
#
loop_
_entity_poly.entity_id
_entity_poly.type
_entity_poly.pdbx_seq_one_letter_code
_entity_poly.pdbx_strand_id
1 'polypeptide(L)'
;MHVFDKNGTQLSAECSVDEEDGVYGLILESWGPAHRNKDYNIALDCIIERLIDCDVNNVVVYLASLTARKYMPSIAERKIHPSEYFPLVGNSPRDIRQKMCSYQAHFSSTGRKEVPSGNRTKRIMISVPKVDNGKFWEPIIHGESSDLLLPTDDESVLNTRVSRLLKKPLSEPKGYKVPSAVEQLQKVYVRDPAVKAWILQQSKGVCENCGEKAPFYLNDGSPYLEVHHVIPLSSSGADTTSNCIALCPNCHRALHYSQNAKELIEMLYINIDRLQK
;
A
#
# COMPACT_ATOMS: atom_id res chain seq x y z
N MET A 1 -17.63 3.83 7.36
CA MET A 1 -16.46 4.71 7.52
C MET A 1 -16.84 6.13 7.10
N HIS A 2 -16.00 7.12 7.37
CA HIS A 2 -16.14 8.48 6.86
C HIS A 2 -14.84 8.89 6.17
N VAL A 3 -14.95 9.69 5.11
CA VAL A 3 -13.77 10.29 4.47
C VAL A 3 -13.23 11.41 5.36
N PHE A 4 -11.91 11.55 5.42
CA PHE A 4 -11.24 12.64 6.15
C PHE A 4 -10.68 13.66 5.17
N ASP A 5 -10.63 14.93 5.56
CA ASP A 5 -10.00 15.98 4.78
C ASP A 5 -8.46 15.93 4.87
N LYS A 6 -7.78 16.87 4.21
CA LYS A 6 -6.31 16.98 4.25
C LYS A 6 -5.72 17.34 5.61
N ASN A 7 -6.55 17.82 6.55
CA ASN A 7 -6.15 18.17 7.92
C ASN A 7 -6.45 17.03 8.90
N GLY A 8 -6.92 15.86 8.43
CA GLY A 8 -7.36 14.77 9.31
C GLY A 8 -8.70 15.05 10.01
N THR A 9 -9.49 15.99 9.52
CA THR A 9 -10.85 16.24 10.02
C THR A 9 -11.84 15.31 9.33
N GLN A 10 -12.67 14.62 10.11
CA GLN A 10 -13.73 13.77 9.57
C GLN A 10 -14.76 14.60 8.79
N LEU A 11 -15.00 14.27 7.53
CA LEU A 11 -16.03 14.88 6.70
C LEU A 11 -17.38 14.21 6.94
N SER A 12 -18.46 14.98 6.78
CA SER A 12 -19.80 14.43 6.65
C SER A 12 -19.96 13.81 5.26
N ALA A 13 -19.32 12.66 5.04
CA ALA A 13 -19.40 11.83 3.84
C ALA A 13 -19.12 10.36 4.21
N GLU A 14 -20.20 9.58 4.35
CA GLU A 14 -20.14 8.15 4.65
C GLU A 14 -19.59 7.35 3.46
N CYS A 15 -18.76 6.36 3.76
CA CYS A 15 -18.22 5.43 2.78
C CYS A 15 -17.97 4.04 3.37
N SER A 16 -17.80 3.05 2.50
CA SER A 16 -17.35 1.70 2.83
C SER A 16 -16.40 1.18 1.74
N VAL A 17 -15.72 0.06 2.03
CA VAL A 17 -14.92 -0.67 1.05
C VAL A 17 -15.45 -2.09 1.08
N ASP A 18 -16.01 -2.54 -0.04
CA ASP A 18 -16.71 -3.82 -0.10
C ASP A 18 -16.76 -4.35 -1.54
N GLU A 19 -17.19 -5.59 -1.68
CA GLU A 19 -17.53 -6.20 -2.95
C GLU A 19 -19.06 -6.19 -3.17
N GLU A 20 -19.52 -5.56 -4.27
CA GLU A 20 -20.93 -5.65 -4.68
C GLU A 20 -21.01 -6.13 -6.13
N ASP A 21 -21.78 -7.20 -6.36
CA ASP A 21 -22.04 -7.77 -7.69
C ASP A 21 -20.76 -8.11 -8.49
N GLY A 22 -19.74 -8.64 -7.79
CA GLY A 22 -18.46 -9.06 -8.39
C GLY A 22 -17.46 -7.93 -8.64
N VAL A 23 -17.71 -6.73 -8.12
CA VAL A 23 -16.79 -5.59 -8.20
C VAL A 23 -16.39 -5.14 -6.80
N TYR A 24 -15.08 -5.15 -6.55
CA TYR A 24 -14.48 -4.63 -5.33
C TYR A 24 -14.10 -3.16 -5.48
N GLY A 25 -14.37 -2.35 -4.46
CA GLY A 25 -13.93 -0.96 -4.45
C GLY A 25 -14.47 -0.13 -3.30
N LEU A 26 -14.19 1.17 -3.36
CA LEU A 26 -14.71 2.15 -2.41
C LEU A 26 -16.12 2.58 -2.83
N ILE A 27 -17.05 2.47 -1.89
CA ILE A 27 -18.43 2.92 -2.04
C ILE A 27 -18.58 4.25 -1.31
N LEU A 28 -18.97 5.29 -2.04
CA LEU A 28 -19.30 6.60 -1.49
C LEU A 28 -20.81 6.77 -1.43
N GLU A 29 -21.35 7.00 -0.24
CA GLU A 29 -22.78 7.13 -0.03
C GLU A 29 -23.34 8.43 -0.61
N SER A 30 -24.58 8.39 -1.11
CA SER A 30 -25.21 9.56 -1.75
C SER A 30 -25.35 10.74 -0.79
N TRP A 31 -25.29 11.96 -1.33
CA TRP A 31 -25.82 13.14 -0.66
C TRP A 31 -27.35 13.06 -0.62
N GLY A 32 -27.89 12.91 0.58
CA GLY A 32 -29.32 12.68 0.82
C GLY A 32 -30.08 13.92 1.29
N PRO A 33 -31.42 13.80 1.43
CA PRO A 33 -32.25 14.81 2.08
C PRO A 33 -31.74 15.17 3.49
N ALA A 34 -32.10 16.34 4.00
CA ALA A 34 -31.70 16.83 5.33
C ALA A 34 -30.17 16.95 5.56
N HIS A 35 -29.41 17.23 4.50
CA HIS A 35 -27.95 17.43 4.56
C HIS A 35 -27.12 16.21 4.98
N ARG A 36 -27.68 14.98 4.94
CA ARG A 36 -26.88 13.75 5.13
C ARG A 36 -25.82 13.65 4.04
N ASN A 37 -24.55 13.48 4.42
CA ASN A 37 -23.43 13.48 3.50
C ASN A 37 -23.21 14.83 2.78
N LYS A 38 -23.39 15.96 3.47
CA LYS A 38 -23.22 17.32 2.92
C LYS A 38 -21.85 17.59 2.29
N ASP A 39 -20.82 16.87 2.72
CA ASP A 39 -19.44 17.04 2.25
C ASP A 39 -19.08 16.10 1.10
N TYR A 40 -20.07 15.44 0.46
CA TYR A 40 -19.88 14.48 -0.64
C TYR A 40 -18.88 14.94 -1.70
N ASN A 41 -19.03 16.18 -2.20
CA ASN A 41 -18.17 16.69 -3.26
C ASN A 41 -16.73 16.90 -2.78
N ILE A 42 -16.55 17.42 -1.56
CA ILE A 42 -15.24 17.63 -0.95
C ILE A 42 -14.55 16.29 -0.71
N ALA A 43 -15.30 15.31 -0.19
CA ALA A 43 -14.81 13.95 0.02
C ALA A 43 -14.37 13.29 -1.30
N LEU A 44 -15.15 13.45 -2.37
CA LEU A 44 -14.79 12.91 -3.69
C LEU A 44 -13.57 13.60 -4.30
N ASP A 45 -13.41 14.92 -4.09
CA ASP A 45 -12.18 15.64 -4.48
C ASP A 45 -10.95 15.04 -3.76
N CYS A 46 -11.04 14.81 -2.44
CA CYS A 46 -9.96 14.18 -1.65
C CYS A 46 -9.66 12.75 -2.11
N ILE A 47 -10.68 11.94 -2.41
CA ILE A 47 -10.49 10.57 -2.92
C ILE A 47 -9.74 10.59 -4.26
N ILE A 48 -10.14 11.47 -5.19
CA ILE A 48 -9.50 11.57 -6.51
C ILE A 48 -8.05 12.02 -6.37
N GLU A 49 -7.79 13.06 -5.58
CA GLU A 49 -6.43 13.55 -5.31
C GLU A 49 -5.53 12.43 -4.77
N ARG A 50 -5.99 11.69 -3.76
CA ARG A 50 -5.22 10.60 -3.14
C ARG A 50 -5.01 9.42 -4.07
N LEU A 51 -5.98 9.10 -4.94
CA LEU A 51 -5.80 8.06 -5.96
C LEU A 51 -4.70 8.46 -6.94
N ILE A 52 -4.67 9.74 -7.37
CA ILE A 52 -3.61 10.27 -8.24
C ILE A 52 -2.25 10.20 -7.53
N ASP A 53 -2.16 10.59 -6.26
CA ASP A 53 -0.93 10.52 -5.46
C ASP A 53 -0.42 9.08 -5.24
N CYS A 54 -1.33 8.10 -5.32
CA CYS A 54 -1.02 6.66 -5.32
C CYS A 54 -0.72 6.10 -6.73
N ASP A 55 -0.40 6.95 -7.70
CA ASP A 55 -0.06 6.58 -9.08
C ASP A 55 -1.22 5.84 -9.82
N VAL A 56 -2.47 6.03 -9.38
CA VAL A 56 -3.65 5.49 -10.06
C VAL A 56 -4.09 6.40 -11.19
N ASN A 57 -3.78 5.98 -12.41
CA ASN A 57 -4.13 6.75 -13.61
C ASN A 57 -5.57 6.57 -14.07
N ASN A 58 -6.20 5.45 -13.72
CA ASN A 58 -7.48 5.00 -14.29
C ASN A 58 -8.33 4.27 -13.23
N VAL A 59 -9.63 4.53 -13.25
CA VAL A 59 -10.62 3.86 -12.40
C VAL A 59 -11.84 3.43 -13.20
N VAL A 60 -12.69 2.59 -12.61
CA VAL A 60 -14.03 2.33 -13.13
C VAL A 60 -15.06 2.75 -12.09
N VAL A 61 -16.04 3.55 -12.50
CA VAL A 61 -17.05 4.11 -11.59
C VAL A 61 -18.43 3.58 -11.98
N TYR A 62 -19.13 3.04 -10.99
CA TYR A 62 -20.44 2.42 -11.14
C TYR A 62 -21.47 3.12 -10.27
N LEU A 63 -22.73 3.12 -10.73
CA LEU A 63 -23.86 3.41 -9.86
C LEU A 63 -24.11 2.22 -8.92
N ALA A 64 -24.18 2.51 -7.63
CA ALA A 64 -24.30 1.49 -6.59
C ALA A 64 -25.57 1.65 -5.75
N SER A 65 -26.48 2.58 -6.05
CA SER A 65 -27.74 2.69 -5.32
C SER A 65 -28.58 1.41 -5.44
N LEU A 66 -29.25 0.99 -4.37
CA LEU A 66 -30.09 -0.21 -4.34
C LEU A 66 -31.12 -0.25 -5.49
N THR A 67 -31.75 0.88 -5.81
CA THR A 67 -32.73 0.96 -6.90
C THR A 67 -32.07 0.76 -8.27
N ALA A 68 -30.92 1.39 -8.51
CA ALA A 68 -30.15 1.15 -9.74
C ALA A 68 -29.73 -0.32 -9.88
N ARG A 69 -29.28 -0.96 -8.80
CA ARG A 69 -28.94 -2.39 -8.78
C ARG A 69 -30.13 -3.29 -9.10
N LYS A 70 -31.31 -2.94 -8.61
CA LYS A 70 -32.56 -3.67 -8.88
C LYS A 70 -33.01 -3.59 -10.34
N TYR A 71 -32.93 -2.41 -10.96
CA TYR A 71 -33.46 -2.18 -12.31
C TYR A 71 -32.40 -2.29 -13.43
N MET A 72 -31.12 -2.20 -13.10
CA MET A 72 -29.98 -2.43 -13.99
C MET A 72 -29.08 -3.49 -13.35
N PRO A 73 -29.48 -4.77 -13.39
CA PRO A 73 -28.76 -5.85 -12.71
C PRO A 73 -27.35 -6.05 -13.27
N SER A 74 -27.17 -5.83 -14.58
CA SER A 74 -25.86 -5.87 -15.22
C SER A 74 -24.95 -4.76 -14.70
N ILE A 75 -23.79 -5.13 -14.20
CA ILE A 75 -22.78 -4.16 -13.73
C ILE A 75 -22.28 -3.27 -14.87
N ALA A 76 -22.23 -3.79 -16.10
CA ALA A 76 -21.83 -3.05 -17.29
C ALA A 76 -22.79 -1.88 -17.61
N GLU A 77 -24.09 -2.07 -17.38
CA GLU A 77 -25.11 -1.02 -17.55
C GLU A 77 -25.01 0.07 -16.49
N ARG A 78 -24.48 -0.26 -15.31
CA ARG A 78 -24.30 0.67 -14.19
C ARG A 78 -23.02 1.49 -14.28
N LYS A 79 -22.09 1.18 -15.20
CA LYS A 79 -20.90 1.98 -15.45
C LYS A 79 -21.31 3.36 -15.96
N ILE A 80 -20.90 4.43 -15.27
CA ILE A 80 -21.44 5.76 -15.55
C ILE A 80 -20.80 6.43 -16.77
N HIS A 81 -19.58 6.02 -17.12
CA HIS A 81 -18.76 6.62 -18.16
C HIS A 81 -18.64 5.69 -19.38
N PRO A 82 -18.46 6.22 -20.59
CA PRO A 82 -18.55 5.42 -21.82
C PRO A 82 -17.31 4.56 -22.10
N SER A 83 -16.12 5.07 -21.78
CA SER A 83 -14.83 4.41 -22.03
C SER A 83 -14.64 3.18 -21.13
N GLU A 84 -13.68 2.32 -21.45
CA GLU A 84 -13.33 1.18 -20.59
C GLU A 84 -12.96 1.65 -19.18
N TYR A 85 -12.13 2.69 -19.10
CA TYR A 85 -11.71 3.34 -17.87
C TYR A 85 -12.05 4.83 -17.86
N PHE A 86 -12.22 5.36 -16.66
CA PHE A 86 -12.32 6.78 -16.39
C PHE A 86 -10.94 7.31 -15.97
N PRO A 87 -10.34 8.23 -16.76
CA PRO A 87 -8.99 8.73 -16.48
C PRO A 87 -8.99 9.71 -15.30
N LEU A 88 -7.97 9.59 -14.44
CA LEU A 88 -7.69 10.53 -13.35
C LEU A 88 -6.53 11.49 -13.68
N VAL A 89 -5.91 11.35 -14.86
CA VAL A 89 -4.78 12.18 -15.28
C VAL A 89 -5.19 13.34 -16.18
N GLY A 90 -4.41 14.43 -16.14
CA GLY A 90 -4.47 15.52 -17.11
C GLY A 90 -5.39 16.69 -16.76
N ASN A 91 -6.07 16.67 -15.60
CA ASN A 91 -6.88 17.79 -15.10
C ASN A 91 -6.80 17.88 -13.57
N SER A 92 -7.29 18.97 -12.97
CA SER A 92 -7.35 19.07 -11.50
C SER A 92 -8.35 18.07 -10.89
N PRO A 93 -8.16 17.62 -9.63
CA PRO A 93 -9.10 16.73 -8.96
C PRO A 93 -10.56 17.24 -9.02
N ARG A 94 -10.74 18.56 -8.86
CA ARG A 94 -12.05 19.22 -8.94
C ARG A 94 -12.71 19.07 -10.31
N ASP A 95 -11.95 19.21 -11.40
CA ASP A 95 -12.47 19.11 -12.77
C ASP A 95 -12.81 17.66 -13.11
N ILE A 96 -11.96 16.72 -12.69
CA ILE A 96 -12.20 15.28 -12.78
C ILE A 96 -13.48 14.92 -12.04
N ARG A 97 -13.65 15.41 -10.81
CA ARG A 97 -14.87 15.22 -10.01
C ARG A 97 -16.11 15.81 -10.68
N GLN A 98 -16.02 17.02 -11.23
CA GLN A 98 -17.12 17.65 -11.99
C GLN A 98 -17.60 16.74 -13.13
N LYS A 99 -16.66 16.22 -13.92
CA LYS A 99 -16.93 15.33 -15.04
C LYS A 99 -17.51 13.98 -14.59
N MET A 100 -16.96 13.40 -13.51
CA MET A 100 -17.48 12.17 -12.93
C MET A 100 -18.93 12.35 -12.45
N CYS A 101 -19.22 13.45 -11.75
CA CYS A 101 -20.55 13.76 -11.25
C CYS A 101 -21.55 14.10 -12.37
N SER A 102 -21.10 14.72 -13.48
CA SER A 102 -21.99 14.97 -14.63
C SER A 102 -22.47 13.67 -15.27
N TYR A 103 -21.63 12.63 -15.32
CA TYR A 103 -22.05 11.32 -15.85
C TYR A 103 -23.19 10.69 -15.02
N GLN A 104 -23.22 10.92 -13.71
CA GLN A 104 -24.30 10.42 -12.85
C GLN A 104 -25.68 11.00 -13.21
N ALA A 105 -25.73 12.22 -13.77
CA ALA A 105 -26.97 12.90 -14.17
C ALA A 105 -27.67 12.23 -15.36
N HIS A 106 -26.96 11.39 -16.12
CA HIS A 106 -27.52 10.58 -17.21
C HIS A 106 -28.27 9.34 -16.71
N PHE A 107 -28.50 9.19 -15.42
CA PHE A 107 -29.22 8.05 -14.87
C PHE A 107 -30.44 8.50 -14.07
N SER A 108 -31.53 7.75 -14.16
CA SER A 108 -32.64 7.77 -13.21
C SER A 108 -32.42 6.70 -12.13
N SER A 109 -33.44 6.42 -11.33
CA SER A 109 -33.47 5.24 -10.45
C SER A 109 -33.72 3.94 -11.20
N THR A 110 -34.23 4.00 -12.43
CA THR A 110 -34.72 2.84 -13.20
C THR A 110 -33.94 2.57 -14.49
N GLY A 111 -33.07 3.48 -14.93
CA GLY A 111 -32.35 3.33 -16.18
C GLY A 111 -31.52 4.54 -16.59
N ARG A 112 -30.99 4.50 -17.80
CA ARG A 112 -30.24 5.62 -18.39
C ARG A 112 -31.19 6.62 -19.06
N LYS A 113 -30.80 7.89 -19.02
CA LYS A 113 -31.49 9.04 -19.64
C LYS A 113 -30.64 9.56 -20.79
N GLU A 114 -31.29 9.96 -21.88
CA GLU A 114 -30.63 10.64 -22.99
C GLU A 114 -30.14 12.04 -22.58
N VAL A 115 -31.00 12.81 -21.92
CA VAL A 115 -30.67 14.18 -21.46
C VAL A 115 -30.27 14.19 -19.99
N PRO A 116 -29.09 14.76 -19.63
CA PRO A 116 -28.62 14.78 -18.24
C PRO A 116 -29.44 15.76 -17.39
N SER A 117 -30.27 15.20 -16.52
CA SER A 117 -31.17 15.96 -15.62
C SER A 117 -31.25 15.37 -14.21
N GLY A 118 -30.57 14.25 -13.96
CA GLY A 118 -30.59 13.56 -12.67
C GLY A 118 -29.65 14.15 -11.62
N ASN A 119 -29.78 13.62 -10.40
CA ASN A 119 -28.88 13.92 -9.29
C ASN A 119 -27.42 13.59 -9.64
N ARG A 120 -26.47 14.42 -9.18
CA ARG A 120 -25.02 14.34 -9.45
C ARG A 120 -24.20 13.81 -8.27
N THR A 121 -24.85 13.49 -7.16
CA THR A 121 -24.23 13.04 -5.90
C THR A 121 -24.91 11.78 -5.38
N LYS A 122 -24.97 10.76 -6.25
CA LYS A 122 -25.58 9.46 -5.98
C LYS A 122 -24.59 8.53 -5.25
N ARG A 123 -25.12 7.41 -4.78
CA ARG A 123 -24.30 6.31 -4.25
C ARG A 123 -23.53 5.67 -5.41
N ILE A 124 -22.21 5.76 -5.35
CA ILE A 124 -21.31 5.26 -6.40
C ILE A 124 -20.28 4.30 -5.82
N MET A 125 -19.80 3.40 -6.66
CA MET A 125 -18.65 2.55 -6.38
C MET A 125 -17.50 2.94 -7.30
N ILE A 126 -16.33 3.17 -6.73
CA ILE A 126 -15.08 3.47 -7.42
C ILE A 126 -14.20 2.24 -7.28
N SER A 127 -13.88 1.60 -8.41
CA SER A 127 -13.02 0.42 -8.47
C SER A 127 -11.71 0.76 -9.17
N VAL A 128 -10.60 0.27 -8.62
CA VAL A 128 -9.27 0.35 -9.23
C VAL A 128 -8.92 -1.03 -9.79
N PRO A 129 -8.60 -1.16 -11.08
CA PRO A 129 -8.24 -2.45 -11.67
C PRO A 129 -7.10 -3.12 -10.90
N LYS A 130 -7.23 -4.42 -10.64
CA LYS A 130 -6.25 -5.26 -9.91
C LYS A 130 -6.07 -4.92 -8.42
N VAL A 131 -6.94 -4.12 -7.82
CA VAL A 131 -6.98 -3.87 -6.38
C VAL A 131 -8.16 -4.61 -5.77
N ASP A 132 -7.89 -5.52 -4.85
CA ASP A 132 -8.84 -6.43 -4.20
C ASP A 132 -8.72 -6.46 -2.67
N ASN A 133 -7.92 -5.56 -2.08
CA ASN A 133 -7.66 -5.53 -0.64
C ASN A 133 -7.97 -4.17 -0.02
N GLY A 134 -8.41 -4.20 1.24
CA GLY A 134 -8.85 -3.00 1.98
C GLY A 134 -7.71 -2.06 2.36
N LYS A 135 -6.48 -2.60 2.54
CA LYS A 135 -5.28 -1.81 2.92
C LYS A 135 -4.95 -0.73 1.91
N PHE A 136 -5.24 -0.95 0.63
CA PHE A 136 -5.10 0.06 -0.41
C PHE A 136 -6.02 1.27 -0.16
N TRP A 137 -7.26 1.03 0.26
CA TRP A 137 -8.28 2.06 0.39
C TRP A 137 -8.21 2.88 1.69
N GLU A 138 -7.59 2.33 2.74
CA GLU A 138 -7.37 3.04 4.01
C GLU A 138 -6.74 4.43 3.85
N PRO A 139 -5.57 4.60 3.20
CA PRO A 139 -4.98 5.92 2.99
C PRO A 139 -5.82 6.82 2.07
N ILE A 140 -6.63 6.25 1.18
CA ILE A 140 -7.54 7.02 0.31
C ILE A 140 -8.69 7.63 1.13
N ILE A 141 -9.24 6.89 2.09
CA ILE A 141 -10.35 7.33 2.95
C ILE A 141 -9.86 8.30 4.02
N HIS A 142 -8.83 7.92 4.75
CA HIS A 142 -8.35 8.65 5.93
C HIS A 142 -7.38 9.77 5.56
N GLY A 143 -6.86 9.77 4.34
CA GLY A 143 -5.77 10.65 3.95
C GLY A 143 -4.46 10.25 4.57
N GLU A 144 -3.40 10.93 4.16
CA GLU A 144 -2.15 10.88 4.90
C GLU A 144 -2.37 11.61 6.21
N SER A 145 -2.35 10.87 7.32
CA SER A 145 -2.37 11.47 8.64
C SER A 145 -1.28 12.55 8.73
N SER A 146 -1.55 13.65 9.44
CA SER A 146 -0.57 14.66 9.85
C SER A 146 0.68 14.06 10.54
N ASP A 147 0.61 12.78 10.87
CA ASP A 147 1.62 11.97 11.54
C ASP A 147 2.86 11.65 10.69
N LEU A 148 2.92 11.96 9.39
CA LEU A 148 4.10 11.63 8.57
C LEU A 148 5.39 12.25 9.10
N LEU A 149 5.31 13.46 9.67
CA LEU A 149 6.46 14.16 10.25
C LEU A 149 6.63 13.87 11.75
N LEU A 150 5.71 13.12 12.36
CA LEU A 150 5.87 12.75 13.76
C LEU A 150 7.05 11.77 13.91
N PRO A 151 7.90 11.96 14.92
CA PRO A 151 8.86 10.95 15.32
C PRO A 151 8.16 9.65 15.73
N THR A 152 8.91 8.54 15.70
CA THR A 152 8.46 7.23 16.13
C THR A 152 9.67 6.38 16.50
N ASP A 153 9.51 5.50 17.49
CA ASP A 153 10.49 4.46 17.85
C ASP A 153 10.33 3.19 16.98
N ASP A 154 9.16 2.99 16.38
CA ASP A 154 8.93 1.88 15.44
C ASP A 154 9.59 2.13 14.08
N GLU A 155 10.61 1.32 13.75
CA GLU A 155 11.40 1.40 12.51
C GLU A 155 10.55 1.13 11.25
N SER A 156 9.56 0.24 11.31
CA SER A 156 8.67 -0.04 10.17
C SER A 156 7.78 1.16 9.87
N VAL A 157 7.24 1.79 10.91
CA VAL A 157 6.45 3.03 10.78
C VAL A 157 7.34 4.15 10.24
N LEU A 158 8.57 4.29 10.77
CA LEU A 158 9.51 5.30 10.29
C LEU A 158 9.81 5.13 8.80
N ASN A 159 10.20 3.93 8.36
CA ASN A 159 10.51 3.63 6.97
C ASN A 159 9.31 3.92 6.05
N THR A 160 8.09 3.55 6.48
CA THR A 160 6.86 3.85 5.74
C THR A 160 6.63 5.35 5.59
N ARG A 161 6.82 6.13 6.66
CA ARG A 161 6.71 7.60 6.62
C ARG A 161 7.76 8.20 5.70
N VAL A 162 9.01 7.76 5.80
CA VAL A 162 10.14 8.21 4.96
C VAL A 162 9.87 7.94 3.49
N SER A 163 9.42 6.74 3.11
CA SER A 163 9.12 6.42 1.70
C SER A 163 8.08 7.37 1.08
N ARG A 164 7.12 7.86 1.87
CA ARG A 164 6.13 8.86 1.43
C ARG A 164 6.73 10.27 1.38
N LEU A 165 7.50 10.65 2.40
CA LEU A 165 8.16 11.97 2.46
C LEU A 165 9.16 12.17 1.31
N LEU A 166 9.81 11.11 0.82
CA LEU A 166 10.71 11.18 -0.34
C LEU A 166 10.01 11.64 -1.63
N LYS A 167 8.69 11.48 -1.74
CA LYS A 167 7.89 11.95 -2.88
C LYS A 167 7.55 13.45 -2.79
N LYS A 168 7.94 14.13 -1.71
CA LYS A 168 7.56 15.51 -1.43
C LYS A 168 8.80 16.41 -1.35
N PRO A 169 8.70 17.69 -1.73
CA PRO A 169 9.76 18.66 -1.44
C PRO A 169 9.87 18.86 0.08
N LEU A 170 11.09 18.75 0.61
CA LEU A 170 11.38 18.95 2.03
C LEU A 170 12.35 20.12 2.20
N SER A 171 12.06 21.00 3.14
CA SER A 171 13.04 21.95 3.67
C SER A 171 13.94 21.24 4.69
N GLU A 172 15.12 21.80 4.96
CA GLU A 172 16.02 21.29 6.00
C GLU A 172 15.31 21.21 7.37
N PRO A 173 15.20 20.01 7.97
CA PRO A 173 14.53 19.86 9.26
C PRO A 173 15.46 20.28 10.40
N LYS A 174 14.92 20.96 11.42
CA LYS A 174 15.68 21.33 12.62
C LYS A 174 16.15 20.12 13.45
N GLY A 175 15.43 19.00 13.34
CA GLY A 175 15.66 17.80 14.14
C GLY A 175 15.45 18.01 15.65
N TYR A 176 15.89 17.04 16.44
CA TYR A 176 15.88 17.07 17.90
C TYR A 176 17.30 16.98 18.43
N LYS A 177 17.77 18.02 19.12
CA LYS A 177 19.12 18.01 19.73
C LYS A 177 19.27 16.96 20.82
N VAL A 178 18.16 16.62 21.49
CA VAL A 178 18.06 15.58 22.50
C VAL A 178 16.85 14.72 22.12
N PRO A 179 17.05 13.60 21.41
CA PRO A 179 15.95 12.71 21.07
C PRO A 179 15.39 12.02 22.33
N SER A 180 14.09 11.74 22.33
CA SER A 180 13.47 10.96 23.41
C SER A 180 13.90 9.50 23.31
N ALA A 181 14.25 8.90 24.44
CA ALA A 181 14.53 7.47 24.55
C ALA A 181 13.26 6.75 25.06
N VAL A 182 13.04 5.55 24.56
CA VAL A 182 11.93 4.67 24.97
C VAL A 182 12.52 3.30 25.29
N GLU A 183 12.08 2.70 26.40
CA GLU A 183 12.41 1.31 26.70
C GLU A 183 11.44 0.38 25.95
N GLN A 184 11.99 -0.58 25.20
CA GLN A 184 11.20 -1.51 24.39
C GLN A 184 11.51 -2.95 24.77
N LEU A 185 10.45 -3.74 24.99
CA LEU A 185 10.56 -5.19 25.13
C LEU A 185 10.61 -5.84 23.75
N GLN A 186 11.74 -6.47 23.41
CA GLN A 186 11.91 -7.17 22.14
C GLN A 186 12.01 -8.68 22.34
N LYS A 187 11.25 -9.45 21.55
CA LYS A 187 11.42 -10.90 21.47
C LYS A 187 12.67 -11.20 20.63
N VAL A 188 13.66 -11.83 21.25
CA VAL A 188 14.87 -12.32 20.59
C VAL A 188 14.94 -13.84 20.67
N TYR A 189 15.72 -14.45 19.77
CA TYR A 189 15.92 -15.89 19.71
C TYR A 189 17.36 -16.21 20.11
N VAL A 190 17.54 -17.22 20.95
CA VAL A 190 18.87 -17.81 21.22
C VAL A 190 19.33 -18.49 19.93
N ARG A 191 20.56 -18.18 19.50
CA ARG A 191 21.13 -18.69 18.24
C ARG A 191 22.35 -19.55 18.53
N ASP A 192 22.49 -20.64 17.78
CA ASP A 192 23.61 -21.56 17.89
C ASP A 192 24.87 -20.95 17.22
N PRO A 193 25.93 -20.63 18.00
CA PRO A 193 27.16 -20.10 17.44
C PRO A 193 27.86 -21.08 16.49
N ALA A 194 27.70 -22.40 16.67
CA ALA A 194 28.30 -23.40 15.80
C ALA A 194 27.68 -23.38 14.40
N VAL A 195 26.35 -23.23 14.31
CA VAL A 195 25.65 -23.07 13.02
C VAL A 195 26.16 -21.82 12.28
N LYS A 196 26.22 -20.68 12.98
CA LYS A 196 26.73 -19.43 12.39
C LYS A 196 28.18 -19.56 11.91
N ALA A 197 29.06 -20.10 12.76
CA ALA A 197 30.48 -20.26 12.43
C ALA A 197 30.69 -21.21 11.24
N TRP A 198 29.96 -22.34 11.22
CA TRP A 198 30.06 -23.32 10.13
C TRP A 198 29.67 -22.70 8.79
N ILE A 199 28.56 -21.96 8.73
CA ILE A 199 28.10 -21.27 7.50
C ILE A 199 29.14 -20.27 6.99
N LEU A 200 29.71 -19.46 7.88
CA LEU A 200 30.75 -18.50 7.51
C LEU A 200 32.02 -19.19 7.00
N GLN A 201 32.44 -20.30 7.60
CA GLN A 201 33.59 -21.09 7.13
C GLN A 201 33.33 -21.68 5.74
N GLN A 202 32.14 -22.26 5.50
CA GLN A 202 31.80 -22.83 4.19
C GLN A 202 31.76 -21.78 3.08
N SER A 203 31.34 -20.56 3.39
CA SER A 203 31.28 -19.44 2.43
C SER A 203 32.65 -19.02 1.91
N LYS A 204 33.73 -19.30 2.65
CA LYS A 204 35.11 -18.85 2.35
C LYS A 204 35.20 -17.33 2.11
N GLY A 205 34.37 -16.55 2.80
CA GLY A 205 34.32 -15.10 2.66
C GLY A 205 33.70 -14.62 1.35
N VAL A 206 32.90 -15.45 0.68
CA VAL A 206 32.16 -15.11 -0.55
C VAL A 206 30.66 -15.15 -0.25
N CYS A 207 29.94 -14.13 -0.71
CA CYS A 207 28.49 -14.04 -0.58
C CYS A 207 27.80 -15.13 -1.40
N GLU A 208 26.89 -15.88 -0.78
CA GLU A 208 26.20 -17.01 -1.42
C GLU A 208 25.06 -16.60 -2.36
N ASN A 209 24.75 -15.30 -2.45
CA ASN A 209 23.76 -14.77 -3.40
C ASN A 209 24.44 -14.12 -4.63
N CYS A 210 25.36 -13.18 -4.42
CA CYS A 210 25.96 -12.43 -5.54
C CYS A 210 27.33 -12.96 -6.00
N GLY A 211 27.95 -13.90 -5.27
CA GLY A 211 29.28 -14.43 -5.61
C GLY A 211 30.44 -13.48 -5.35
N GLU A 212 30.19 -12.28 -4.82
CA GLU A 212 31.23 -11.30 -4.49
C GLU A 212 31.91 -11.62 -3.15
N LYS A 213 33.17 -11.23 -3.02
CA LYS A 213 33.91 -11.33 -1.75
C LYS A 213 33.28 -10.41 -0.70
N ALA A 214 33.53 -10.73 0.58
CA ALA A 214 33.17 -9.88 1.71
C ALA A 214 33.68 -8.44 1.49
N PRO A 215 32.87 -7.42 1.82
CA PRO A 215 33.19 -6.02 1.51
C PRO A 215 34.36 -5.47 2.34
N PHE A 216 34.63 -6.06 3.51
CA PHE A 216 35.73 -5.69 4.38
C PHE A 216 36.08 -6.84 5.33
N TYR A 217 37.17 -6.68 6.07
CA TYR A 217 37.65 -7.62 7.10
C TYR A 217 37.43 -7.04 8.49
N LEU A 218 37.11 -7.90 9.45
CA LEU A 218 37.06 -7.58 10.87
C LEU A 218 38.47 -7.38 11.44
N ASN A 219 38.54 -6.83 12.65
CA ASN A 219 39.82 -6.55 13.33
C ASN A 219 40.67 -7.81 13.57
N ASP A 220 40.05 -8.98 13.63
CA ASP A 220 40.72 -10.28 13.75
C ASP A 220 41.18 -10.86 12.40
N GLY A 221 40.98 -10.13 11.30
CA GLY A 221 41.32 -10.53 9.94
C GLY A 221 40.27 -11.42 9.25
N SER A 222 39.15 -11.73 9.90
CA SER A 222 38.09 -12.54 9.27
C SER A 222 37.22 -11.72 8.30
N PRO A 223 36.75 -12.31 7.18
CA PRO A 223 35.89 -11.61 6.22
C PRO A 223 34.49 -11.34 6.81
N TYR A 224 33.95 -10.14 6.63
CA TYR A 224 32.63 -9.77 7.15
C TYR A 224 31.49 -10.22 6.22
N LEU A 225 30.72 -11.21 6.66
CA LEU A 225 29.43 -11.62 6.09
C LEU A 225 28.39 -11.81 7.20
N GLU A 226 27.13 -11.68 6.83
CA GLU A 226 25.98 -11.80 7.73
C GLU A 226 25.28 -13.13 7.47
N VAL A 227 25.06 -13.91 8.53
CA VAL A 227 24.30 -15.16 8.43
C VAL A 227 22.80 -14.84 8.49
N HIS A 228 22.08 -15.29 7.47
CA HIS A 228 20.64 -15.09 7.30
C HIS A 228 19.92 -16.44 7.32
N HIS A 229 18.82 -16.51 8.09
CA HIS A 229 17.87 -17.63 8.06
C HIS A 229 16.90 -17.43 6.90
N VAL A 230 16.93 -18.30 5.88
CA VAL A 230 16.10 -18.19 4.67
C VAL A 230 14.61 -18.27 5.01
N ILE A 231 14.24 -19.21 5.88
CA ILE A 231 12.98 -19.18 6.62
C ILE A 231 13.24 -18.45 7.95
N PRO A 232 12.67 -17.27 8.18
CA PRO A 232 12.95 -16.49 9.38
C PRO A 232 12.54 -17.22 10.67
N LEU A 233 13.30 -17.02 11.75
CA LEU A 233 12.97 -17.56 13.10
C LEU A 233 11.62 -17.03 13.62
N SER A 234 11.24 -15.81 13.23
CA SER A 234 9.92 -15.23 13.54
C SER A 234 8.77 -15.98 12.85
N SER A 235 9.06 -16.69 11.77
CA SER A 235 8.14 -17.53 11.00
C SER A 235 8.39 -19.03 11.27
N SER A 236 8.92 -19.37 12.45
CA SER A 236 9.22 -20.75 12.88
C SER A 236 10.29 -21.47 12.05
N GLY A 237 11.18 -20.74 11.38
CA GLY A 237 12.35 -21.32 10.74
C GLY A 237 13.30 -21.98 11.74
N ALA A 238 13.98 -23.05 11.31
CA ALA A 238 14.95 -23.76 12.14
C ALA A 238 16.30 -23.04 12.18
N ASP A 239 16.99 -23.07 13.31
CA ASP A 239 18.38 -22.61 13.43
C ASP A 239 19.34 -23.74 13.06
N THR A 240 19.39 -24.07 11.76
CA THR A 240 20.18 -25.18 11.22
C THR A 240 20.97 -24.73 10.00
N THR A 241 22.02 -25.48 9.67
CA THR A 241 22.84 -25.21 8.47
C THR A 241 22.05 -25.33 7.16
N SER A 242 20.96 -26.11 7.16
CA SER A 242 20.05 -26.27 6.02
C SER A 242 19.03 -25.13 5.85
N ASN A 243 19.02 -24.15 6.76
CA ASN A 243 18.18 -22.96 6.66
C ASN A 243 19.01 -21.66 6.70
N CYS A 244 20.34 -21.75 6.72
CA CYS A 244 21.23 -20.60 6.87
C CYS A 244 22.13 -20.39 5.65
N ILE A 245 22.38 -19.12 5.34
CA ILE A 245 23.32 -18.66 4.29
C ILE A 245 24.16 -17.48 4.75
N ALA A 246 25.37 -17.33 4.20
CA ALA A 246 26.25 -16.20 4.40
C ALA A 246 26.09 -15.18 3.28
N LEU A 247 25.80 -13.92 3.64
CA LEU A 247 25.50 -12.85 2.69
C LEU A 247 26.35 -11.61 2.97
N CYS A 248 26.68 -10.86 1.92
CA CYS A 248 27.14 -9.49 2.11
C CYS A 248 25.97 -8.61 2.61
N PRO A 249 26.23 -7.47 3.27
CA PRO A 249 25.17 -6.62 3.82
C PRO A 249 24.14 -6.20 2.78
N ASN A 250 24.58 -5.90 1.56
CA ASN A 250 23.70 -5.50 0.46
C ASN A 250 22.71 -6.61 0.08
N CYS A 251 23.19 -7.85 -0.11
CA CYS A 251 22.32 -8.99 -0.43
C CYS A 251 21.41 -9.35 0.74
N HIS A 252 21.91 -9.26 1.98
CA HIS A 252 21.07 -9.52 3.16
C HIS A 252 19.90 -8.53 3.25
N ARG A 253 20.15 -7.23 3.04
CA ARG A 253 19.08 -6.23 3.00
C ARG A 253 18.14 -6.43 1.80
N ALA A 254 18.66 -6.82 0.63
CA ALA A 254 17.84 -7.09 -0.55
C ALA A 254 16.81 -8.21 -0.30
N LEU A 255 17.20 -9.32 0.34
CA LEU A 255 16.26 -10.39 0.69
C LEU A 255 15.14 -9.95 1.64
N HIS A 256 15.35 -8.89 2.43
CA HIS A 256 14.32 -8.35 3.30
C HIS A 256 13.41 -7.32 2.61
N TYR A 257 13.97 -6.48 1.73
CA TYR A 257 13.31 -5.24 1.32
C TYR A 257 13.14 -5.04 -0.19
N SER A 258 13.80 -5.85 -1.04
CA SER A 258 13.70 -5.65 -2.48
C SER A 258 12.35 -6.14 -3.02
N GLN A 259 11.89 -5.52 -4.11
CA GLN A 259 10.64 -5.93 -4.79
C GLN A 259 10.73 -7.38 -5.30
N ASN A 260 11.93 -7.83 -5.65
CA ASN A 260 12.23 -9.18 -6.16
C ASN A 260 12.76 -10.14 -5.08
N ALA A 261 12.58 -9.84 -3.78
CA ALA A 261 13.11 -10.67 -2.69
C ALA A 261 12.66 -12.14 -2.79
N LYS A 262 11.41 -12.40 -3.19
CA LYS A 262 10.88 -13.75 -3.38
C LYS A 262 11.64 -14.53 -4.46
N GLU A 263 11.94 -13.88 -5.58
CA GLU A 263 12.69 -14.48 -6.68
C GLU A 263 14.13 -14.80 -6.26
N LEU A 264 14.76 -13.90 -5.50
CA LEU A 264 16.09 -14.14 -4.93
C LEU A 264 16.11 -15.33 -3.96
N ILE A 265 15.09 -15.46 -3.10
CA ILE A 265 14.95 -16.61 -2.18
C ILE A 265 14.79 -17.92 -2.97
N GLU A 266 13.98 -17.95 -4.01
CA GLU A 266 13.83 -19.16 -4.85
C GLU A 266 15.14 -19.53 -5.56
N MET A 267 15.90 -18.54 -6.05
CA MET A 267 17.22 -18.78 -6.63
C MET A 267 18.22 -19.36 -5.62
N LEU A 268 18.14 -18.98 -4.35
CA LEU A 268 18.99 -19.57 -3.30
C LEU A 268 18.72 -21.06 -3.12
N TYR A 269 17.46 -21.49 -3.14
CA TYR A 269 17.10 -22.91 -3.05
C TYR A 269 17.56 -23.73 -4.28
N ILE A 270 17.75 -23.10 -5.43
CA ILE A 270 18.28 -23.75 -6.63
C ILE A 270 19.80 -23.85 -6.57
N ASN A 271 20.48 -22.80 -6.11
CA ASN A 271 21.94 -22.69 -6.19
C ASN A 271 22.67 -23.32 -5.00
N ILE A 272 21.99 -23.53 -3.87
CA ILE A 272 22.61 -23.96 -2.62
C ILE A 272 22.00 -25.29 -2.17
N ASP A 273 22.65 -26.39 -2.55
CA ASP A 273 22.17 -27.77 -2.35
C ASP A 273 21.84 -28.13 -0.90
N ARG A 274 22.49 -27.49 0.08
CA ARG A 274 22.23 -27.77 1.50
C ARG A 274 20.89 -27.21 2.00
N LEU A 275 20.29 -26.26 1.28
CA LEU A 275 19.06 -25.62 1.71
C LEU A 275 17.87 -26.57 1.56
N GLN A 276 17.02 -26.60 2.58
CA GLN A 276 15.82 -27.43 2.62
C GLN A 276 14.60 -26.55 2.93
N LYS A 277 13.50 -26.75 2.19
CA LYS A 277 12.22 -26.06 2.41
C LYS A 277 11.45 -26.70 3.57
#